data_AF-J3E664-F1
#
_entry.id   AF-J3E664-F1
#
_cell.length_a   1.000
_cell.length_b   1.000
_cell.length_c   1.000
_cell.angle_alpha   90.00
_cell.angle_beta   90.00
_cell.angle_gamma   90.00
#
_symmetry.space_group_name_H-M   'P 1'
#
loop_
_entity.id
_entity.type
_entity.pdbx_description
1 polymer ?
#
loop_
_entity_poly.entity_id
_entity_poly.type
_entity_poly.pdbx_seq_one_letter_code
_entity_poly.pdbx_strand_id
1 'polypeptide(L)'
;MFEAARWGDEIEHTGALAGFLAGAVIGLAIAAAGAFFICTGGLGGILLGAVVGLGASMVPMLGEKFGSSFSSPAGQIERDGCSTNVFINRRNAAHAQLSTTKCDKHPPPVLVAEGSSNVFINGVAASRKGDKLTCGAKISGGSNNVFIGGGTTRYLPVDDEVPQWLRVTVDVLMVVASMGRSVASVYRLGVQAGLKAAGPCALRTGATIAASYLAGRFIIGPAVERAIGGFIGNPVDMTNGRKLLGDETDFVLPGLMPIEWSRFYASDLTVDSVLGQGWILPWEQSLRRSGGFVYHTDNQGRTVPFIDLEPGESIYNAHERIHLVRTAGGHYLLQTLDNTFFYFGEVPNDNTRAPLLRLENALGHYLHFTHSADGRLADVTAPGGVRVHLHYDNPLGRLTDVKRVVADSAVETLVRYRYDDNGQ
;
A
#
# COMPACT_ATOMS: atom_id res chain seq x y z
N MET A 1 -3.26 -18.68 18.65
CA MET A 1 -2.29 -19.39 19.51
C MET A 1 -1.36 -20.18 18.60
N PHE A 2 -0.05 -20.19 18.87
CA PHE A 2 0.95 -20.81 17.99
C PHE A 2 1.62 -22.00 18.69
N GLU A 3 2.05 -23.00 17.93
CA GLU A 3 2.74 -24.19 18.45
C GLU A 3 3.99 -23.76 19.23
N ALA A 4 4.17 -24.28 20.44
CA ALA A 4 5.30 -23.93 21.28
C ALA A 4 6.63 -24.47 20.72
N ALA A 5 7.66 -23.63 20.65
CA ALA A 5 8.98 -24.03 20.18
C ALA A 5 9.83 -24.65 21.31
N ARG A 6 10.67 -25.60 20.95
CA ARG A 6 11.44 -26.43 21.89
C ARG A 6 12.82 -26.72 21.33
N TRP A 7 13.73 -27.11 22.22
CA TRP A 7 15.02 -27.66 21.84
C TRP A 7 14.88 -28.74 20.75
N GLY A 8 15.59 -28.54 19.64
CA GLY A 8 15.67 -29.40 18.46
C GLY A 8 14.50 -29.26 17.49
N ASP A 9 13.58 -28.32 17.69
CA ASP A 9 12.63 -27.97 16.65
C ASP A 9 13.39 -27.32 15.48
N GLU A 10 13.01 -27.68 14.26
CA GLU A 10 13.70 -27.24 13.05
C GLU A 10 13.54 -25.74 12.81
N ILE A 11 14.53 -25.16 12.14
CA ILE A 11 14.48 -23.81 11.59
C ILE A 11 14.57 -23.88 10.07
N GLU A 12 13.98 -22.91 9.40
CA GLU A 12 13.99 -22.83 7.95
C GLU A 12 14.34 -21.43 7.47
N HIS A 13 15.02 -21.39 6.33
CA HIS A 13 15.17 -20.17 5.54
C HIS A 13 14.21 -20.24 4.36
N THR A 14 13.69 -19.09 3.97
CA THR A 14 12.85 -19.02 2.78
C THR A 14 13.70 -18.85 1.52
N GLY A 15 13.08 -19.03 0.35
CA GLY A 15 13.68 -18.73 -0.95
C GLY A 15 13.64 -17.24 -1.30
N ALA A 16 13.36 -16.33 -0.35
CA ALA A 16 13.16 -14.91 -0.60
C ALA A 16 14.31 -14.26 -1.39
N LEU A 17 15.57 -14.53 -1.01
CA LEU A 17 16.74 -14.01 -1.74
C LEU A 17 16.83 -14.53 -3.18
N ALA A 18 16.62 -15.83 -3.38
CA ALA A 18 16.67 -16.43 -4.71
C ALA A 18 15.54 -15.88 -5.61
N GLY A 19 14.34 -15.78 -5.05
CA GLY A 19 13.18 -15.18 -5.71
C GLY A 19 13.42 -13.71 -6.05
N PHE A 20 13.95 -12.93 -5.11
CA PHE A 20 14.32 -11.52 -5.31
C PHE A 20 15.33 -11.36 -6.45
N LEU A 21 16.40 -12.16 -6.46
CA LEU A 21 17.43 -12.11 -7.50
C LEU A 21 16.91 -12.53 -8.87
N ALA A 22 16.08 -13.57 -8.94
CA ALA A 22 15.41 -13.96 -10.19
C ALA A 22 14.50 -12.84 -10.70
N GLY A 23 13.72 -12.23 -9.81
CA GLY A 23 12.90 -11.06 -10.13
C GLY A 23 13.72 -9.84 -10.55
N ALA A 24 14.90 -9.63 -9.96
CA ALA A 24 15.83 -8.58 -10.36
C ALA A 24 16.41 -8.78 -11.75
N VAL A 25 16.78 -10.00 -12.13
CA VAL A 25 17.25 -10.30 -13.50
C VAL A 25 16.13 -10.03 -14.52
N ILE A 26 14.91 -10.49 -14.25
CA ILE A 26 13.76 -10.28 -15.13
C ILE A 26 13.42 -8.81 -15.23
N GLY A 27 13.33 -8.10 -14.10
CA GLY A 27 13.05 -6.67 -14.08
C GLY A 27 14.13 -5.87 -14.82
N LEU A 28 15.42 -6.23 -14.69
CA LEU A 28 16.50 -5.54 -15.42
C LEU A 28 16.37 -5.74 -16.92
N ALA A 29 15.98 -6.95 -17.36
CA ALA A 29 15.72 -7.24 -18.77
C ALA A 29 14.51 -6.44 -19.30
N ILE A 30 13.42 -6.34 -18.51
CA ILE A 30 12.24 -5.54 -18.84
C ILE A 30 12.59 -4.05 -18.90
N ALA A 31 13.30 -3.52 -17.90
CA ALA A 31 13.76 -2.13 -17.86
C ALA A 31 14.63 -1.79 -19.08
N ALA A 32 15.58 -2.67 -19.42
CA ALA A 32 16.43 -2.50 -20.60
C ALA A 32 15.66 -2.59 -21.92
N ALA A 33 14.63 -3.43 -22.02
CA ALA A 33 13.76 -3.53 -23.20
C ALA A 33 12.84 -2.30 -23.34
N GLY A 34 12.32 -1.78 -22.23
CA GLY A 34 11.50 -0.56 -22.18
C GLY A 34 12.22 0.67 -22.74
N ALA A 35 13.54 0.76 -22.53
CA ALA A 35 14.37 1.83 -23.08
C ALA A 35 14.39 1.87 -24.63
N PHE A 36 14.11 0.76 -25.31
CA PHE A 36 14.10 0.69 -26.78
C PHE A 36 12.89 1.41 -27.40
N PHE A 37 11.76 1.44 -26.69
CA PHE A 37 10.52 2.09 -27.15
C PHE A 37 10.61 3.62 -27.10
N ILE A 38 11.42 4.16 -26.18
CA ILE A 38 11.65 5.60 -26.02
C ILE A 38 12.41 6.19 -27.24
N CYS A 39 13.19 5.38 -27.96
CA CYS A 39 14.05 5.84 -29.04
C CYS A 39 13.47 5.67 -30.46
N THR A 40 12.35 4.95 -30.63
CA THR A 40 11.84 4.56 -31.96
C THR A 40 10.38 4.89 -32.22
N GLY A 41 9.56 5.04 -31.18
CA GLY A 41 8.17 5.51 -31.30
C GLY A 41 8.04 6.97 -30.88
N GLY A 42 7.15 7.74 -31.50
CA GLY A 42 6.79 9.09 -31.07
C GLY A 42 6.17 9.12 -29.65
N LEU A 43 5.26 10.05 -29.35
CA LEU A 43 4.66 10.23 -28.01
C LEU A 43 4.17 8.92 -27.33
N GLY A 44 3.68 7.95 -28.12
CA GLY A 44 3.28 6.62 -27.62
C GLY A 44 4.42 5.72 -27.13
N GLY A 45 5.64 5.88 -27.63
CA GLY A 45 6.84 5.14 -27.19
C GLY A 45 7.40 5.61 -25.85
N ILE A 46 7.23 6.91 -25.54
CA ILE A 46 7.62 7.51 -24.26
C ILE A 46 6.72 7.01 -23.13
N LEU A 47 5.41 6.98 -23.35
CA LEU A 47 4.43 6.47 -22.38
C LEU A 47 4.61 4.97 -22.13
N LEU A 48 4.85 4.18 -23.17
CA LEU A 48 5.13 2.74 -23.01
C LEU A 48 6.45 2.49 -22.27
N GLY A 49 7.51 3.25 -22.58
CA GLY A 49 8.81 3.12 -21.92
C GLY A 49 8.80 3.49 -20.43
N ALA A 50 8.04 4.52 -20.06
CA ALA A 50 7.84 4.91 -18.66
C ALA A 50 7.06 3.84 -17.87
N VAL A 51 5.99 3.29 -18.45
CA VAL A 51 5.20 2.21 -17.85
C VAL A 51 6.03 0.93 -17.69
N VAL A 52 6.84 0.58 -18.69
CA VAL A 52 7.71 -0.61 -18.65
C VAL A 52 8.87 -0.43 -17.67
N GLY A 53 9.47 0.76 -17.58
CA GLY A 53 10.53 1.08 -16.63
C GLY A 53 10.07 1.06 -15.16
N LEU A 54 8.83 1.52 -14.89
CA LEU A 54 8.25 1.50 -13.55
C LEU A 54 7.70 0.12 -13.15
N GLY A 55 7.17 -0.67 -14.09
CA GLY A 55 6.76 -2.05 -13.84
C GLY A 55 7.94 -2.99 -13.52
N ALA A 56 9.11 -2.71 -14.09
CA ALA A 56 10.33 -3.49 -13.88
C ALA A 56 10.84 -3.50 -12.42
N SER A 57 10.70 -2.38 -11.69
CA SER A 57 11.17 -2.28 -10.30
C SER A 57 10.31 -3.05 -9.30
N MET A 58 9.09 -3.46 -9.70
CA MET A 58 8.21 -4.29 -8.85
C MET A 58 8.49 -5.79 -8.98
N VAL A 59 9.17 -6.22 -10.04
CA VAL A 59 9.46 -7.64 -10.31
C VAL A 59 10.35 -8.30 -9.24
N PRO A 60 11.39 -7.66 -8.68
CA PRO A 60 12.15 -8.21 -7.55
C PRO A 60 11.28 -8.50 -6.34
N MET A 61 10.32 -7.61 -6.02
CA MET A 61 9.40 -7.79 -4.88
C MET A 61 8.45 -8.98 -5.09
N LEU A 62 7.90 -9.11 -6.30
CA LEU A 62 7.07 -10.27 -6.66
C LEU A 62 7.88 -11.56 -6.60
N GLY A 63 9.12 -11.53 -7.09
CA GLY A 63 10.07 -12.62 -6.99
C GLY A 63 10.36 -13.00 -5.54
N GLU A 64 10.64 -12.03 -4.67
CA GLU A 64 10.85 -12.24 -3.24
C GLU A 64 9.63 -12.90 -2.59
N LYS A 65 8.43 -12.37 -2.84
CA LYS A 65 7.17 -12.93 -2.31
C LYS A 65 6.97 -14.38 -2.75
N PHE A 66 7.19 -14.66 -4.03
CA PHE A 66 7.11 -16.02 -4.56
C PHE A 66 8.18 -16.93 -3.92
N GLY A 67 9.43 -16.47 -3.85
CA GLY A 67 10.53 -17.17 -3.19
C GLY A 67 10.26 -17.45 -1.72
N SER A 68 9.62 -16.51 -1.01
CA SER A 68 9.26 -16.65 0.41
C SER A 68 8.18 -17.70 0.67
N SER A 69 7.47 -18.14 -0.38
CA SER A 69 6.49 -19.23 -0.31
C SER A 69 7.13 -20.61 -0.31
N PHE A 70 8.44 -20.68 -0.60
CA PHE A 70 9.24 -21.89 -0.50
C PHE A 70 10.23 -21.74 0.64
N SER A 71 10.37 -22.77 1.46
CA SER A 71 11.34 -22.82 2.54
C SER A 71 12.12 -24.13 2.49
N SER A 72 13.33 -24.10 3.05
CA SER A 72 14.11 -25.30 3.26
C SER A 72 14.64 -25.35 4.69
N PRO A 73 14.64 -26.55 5.32
CA PRO A 73 15.28 -26.75 6.61
C PRO A 73 16.73 -26.25 6.57
N ALA A 74 17.13 -25.51 7.59
CA ALA A 74 18.41 -24.84 7.68
C ALA A 74 19.08 -25.00 9.04
N GLY A 75 18.66 -26.03 9.79
CA GLY A 75 19.21 -26.38 11.09
C GLY A 75 18.11 -26.53 12.14
N GLN A 76 18.46 -26.31 13.41
CA GLN A 76 17.56 -26.55 14.53
C GLN A 76 17.93 -25.73 15.77
N ILE A 77 16.98 -25.63 16.70
CA ILE A 77 17.21 -25.04 18.02
C ILE A 77 18.16 -25.92 18.83
N GLU A 78 19.22 -25.34 19.39
CA GLU A 78 20.17 -26.04 20.25
C GLU A 78 19.67 -26.09 21.69
N ARG A 79 20.24 -27.00 22.48
CA ARG A 79 19.85 -27.11 23.89
C ARG A 79 20.36 -25.93 24.70
N ASP A 80 21.46 -25.33 24.26
CA ASP A 80 22.07 -24.20 24.92
C ASP A 80 21.12 -22.99 24.91
N GLY A 81 21.07 -22.30 26.05
CA GLY A 81 20.13 -21.21 26.27
C GLY A 81 18.63 -21.55 26.26
N CYS A 82 18.21 -22.82 26.11
CA CYS A 82 16.83 -23.24 26.37
C CYS A 82 16.57 -23.37 27.88
N SER A 83 15.29 -23.37 28.28
CA SER A 83 14.90 -23.51 29.69
C SER A 83 15.38 -24.83 30.29
N THR A 84 16.02 -24.81 31.46
CA THR A 84 16.55 -26.01 32.12
C THR A 84 15.52 -26.76 32.96
N ASN A 85 14.37 -26.14 33.26
CA ASN A 85 13.34 -26.65 34.17
C ASN A 85 11.92 -26.61 33.59
N VAL A 86 11.68 -25.92 32.47
CA VAL A 86 10.40 -25.94 31.75
C VAL A 86 10.54 -26.81 30.52
N PHE A 87 9.70 -27.82 30.44
CA PHE A 87 9.71 -28.81 29.35
C PHE A 87 8.37 -28.84 28.64
N ILE A 88 8.41 -28.94 27.32
CA ILE A 88 7.24 -29.12 26.48
C ILE A 88 7.45 -30.40 25.69
N ASN A 89 6.54 -31.36 25.85
CA ASN A 89 6.71 -32.73 25.34
C ASN A 89 8.08 -33.36 25.69
N ARG A 90 8.52 -33.18 26.94
CA ARG A 90 9.81 -33.66 27.48
C ARG A 90 11.06 -33.05 26.83
N ARG A 91 10.93 -31.98 26.06
CA ARG A 91 12.03 -31.22 25.45
C ARG A 91 12.09 -29.84 26.11
N ASN A 92 13.30 -29.32 26.33
CA ASN A 92 13.50 -28.00 26.92
C ASN A 92 12.75 -26.93 26.12
N ALA A 93 11.96 -26.09 26.80
CA ALA A 93 11.20 -25.06 26.14
C ALA A 93 12.12 -23.94 25.61
N ALA A 94 11.88 -23.47 24.40
CA ALA A 94 12.64 -22.39 23.79
C ALA A 94 12.05 -21.02 24.14
N HIS A 95 12.91 -20.02 24.24
CA HIS A 95 12.54 -18.63 24.50
C HIS A 95 13.46 -17.67 23.75
N ALA A 96 12.93 -16.48 23.47
CA ALA A 96 13.65 -15.42 22.77
C ALA A 96 14.90 -15.00 23.56
N GLN A 97 15.82 -14.31 22.90
CA GLN A 97 17.05 -13.72 23.46
C GLN A 97 18.13 -14.71 23.91
N LEU A 98 17.76 -15.84 24.51
CA LEU A 98 18.71 -16.75 25.13
C LEU A 98 18.84 -18.07 24.37
N SER A 99 17.76 -18.64 23.82
CA SER A 99 17.85 -19.92 23.13
C SER A 99 18.70 -19.78 21.86
N THR A 100 19.75 -20.60 21.78
CA THR A 100 20.67 -20.63 20.64
C THR A 100 20.19 -21.62 19.60
N THR A 101 20.61 -21.40 18.37
CA THR A 101 20.28 -22.25 17.23
C THR A 101 21.50 -22.51 16.39
N LYS A 102 21.55 -23.72 15.83
CA LYS A 102 22.51 -24.07 14.79
C LYS A 102 21.86 -23.74 13.47
N CYS A 103 22.44 -22.79 12.74
CA CYS A 103 22.05 -22.49 11.37
C CYS A 103 23.13 -23.00 10.42
N ASP A 104 22.75 -23.82 9.44
CA ASP A 104 23.70 -24.37 8.47
C ASP A 104 24.16 -23.34 7.43
N LYS A 105 23.46 -22.19 7.34
CA LYS A 105 23.74 -21.11 6.38
C LYS A 105 24.46 -19.90 6.99
N HIS A 106 24.56 -19.81 8.32
CA HIS A 106 25.11 -18.64 9.01
C HIS A 106 26.02 -19.04 10.18
N PRO A 107 27.10 -18.30 10.45
CA PRO A 107 27.99 -18.61 11.56
C PRO A 107 27.31 -18.34 12.93
N PRO A 108 27.61 -19.12 13.98
CA PRO A 108 27.11 -18.86 15.32
C PRO A 108 27.77 -17.61 15.95
N PRO A 109 27.12 -16.96 16.95
CA PRO A 109 25.85 -17.37 17.56
C PRO A 109 24.62 -16.86 16.79
N VAL A 110 23.64 -17.75 16.59
CA VAL A 110 22.31 -17.40 16.09
C VAL A 110 21.30 -17.63 17.21
N LEU A 111 20.57 -16.57 17.58
CA LEU A 111 19.64 -16.58 18.70
C LEU A 111 18.20 -16.50 18.20
N VAL A 112 17.26 -17.01 18.99
CA VAL A 112 15.84 -16.74 18.75
C VAL A 112 15.56 -15.27 19.05
N ALA A 113 15.11 -14.51 18.06
CA ALA A 113 14.98 -13.06 18.14
C ALA A 113 13.55 -12.60 18.50
N GLU A 114 12.55 -13.40 18.17
CA GLU A 114 11.14 -13.11 18.40
C GLU A 114 10.50 -14.09 19.39
N GLY A 115 9.45 -13.64 20.07
CA GLY A 115 8.71 -14.45 21.03
C GLY A 115 7.37 -13.84 21.40
N SER A 116 6.67 -14.47 22.34
CA SER A 116 5.39 -13.98 22.86
C SER A 116 5.54 -12.63 23.56
N SER A 117 4.53 -11.78 23.40
CA SER A 117 4.39 -10.49 24.09
C SER A 117 3.99 -10.64 25.56
N ASN A 118 3.37 -11.75 25.96
CA ASN A 118 2.78 -11.89 27.29
C ASN A 118 2.93 -13.27 27.95
N VAL A 119 3.57 -14.24 27.28
CA VAL A 119 3.90 -15.54 27.89
C VAL A 119 5.41 -15.64 28.04
N PHE A 120 5.86 -15.89 29.27
CA PHE A 120 7.26 -15.92 29.63
C PHE A 120 7.63 -17.28 30.24
N ILE A 121 8.80 -17.77 29.89
CA ILE A 121 9.45 -18.96 30.45
C ILE A 121 10.72 -18.47 31.13
N ASN A 122 10.84 -18.72 32.45
CA ASN A 122 11.98 -18.25 33.25
C ASN A 122 12.24 -16.74 33.14
N GLY A 123 11.18 -15.94 33.01
CA GLY A 123 11.26 -14.48 32.86
C GLY A 123 11.61 -13.99 31.45
N VAL A 124 11.71 -14.88 30.46
CA VAL A 124 12.05 -14.54 29.08
C VAL A 124 10.93 -14.97 28.14
N ALA A 125 10.67 -14.17 27.10
CA ALA A 125 9.53 -14.38 26.21
C ALA A 125 9.55 -15.76 25.54
N ALA A 126 8.46 -16.51 25.66
CA ALA A 126 8.37 -17.85 25.12
C ALA A 126 8.31 -17.85 23.58
N SER A 127 9.08 -18.72 22.94
CA SER A 127 9.16 -18.78 21.48
C SER A 127 8.23 -19.85 20.90
N ARG A 128 7.82 -19.63 19.65
CA ARG A 128 6.80 -20.40 18.94
C ARG A 128 7.24 -20.68 17.51
N LYS A 129 6.58 -21.64 16.88
CA LYS A 129 6.64 -21.82 15.44
C LYS A 129 6.27 -20.51 14.73
N GLY A 130 7.10 -20.11 13.79
CA GLY A 130 6.99 -18.87 13.02
C GLY A 130 7.79 -17.69 13.56
N ASP A 131 8.23 -17.72 14.82
CA ASP A 131 9.07 -16.65 15.38
C ASP A 131 10.44 -16.63 14.68
N LYS A 132 10.95 -15.43 14.37
CA LYS A 132 12.24 -15.25 13.68
C LYS A 132 13.46 -15.39 14.59
N LEU A 133 14.58 -15.72 13.95
CA LEU A 133 15.93 -15.81 14.51
C LEU A 133 16.74 -14.59 14.11
N THR A 134 17.87 -14.33 14.77
CA THR A 134 18.74 -13.18 14.46
C THR A 134 19.27 -13.19 13.02
N CYS A 135 19.44 -14.38 12.42
CA CYS A 135 19.86 -14.53 11.03
C CYS A 135 18.72 -14.43 9.99
N GLY A 136 17.48 -14.15 10.42
CA GLY A 136 16.32 -14.03 9.53
C GLY A 136 15.53 -15.31 9.28
N ALA A 137 16.08 -16.48 9.63
CA ALA A 137 15.35 -17.75 9.60
C ALA A 137 14.10 -17.73 10.49
N LYS A 138 13.19 -18.68 10.28
CA LYS A 138 12.02 -18.90 11.13
C LYS A 138 12.06 -20.27 11.78
N ILE A 139 11.49 -20.40 12.96
CA ILE A 139 11.24 -21.71 13.58
C ILE A 139 10.10 -22.41 12.82
N SER A 140 10.38 -23.55 12.18
CA SER A 140 9.41 -24.32 11.39
C SER A 140 8.77 -25.45 12.20
N GLY A 141 9.49 -25.97 13.20
CA GLY A 141 9.00 -27.01 14.11
C GLY A 141 8.25 -26.45 15.32
N GLY A 142 7.36 -27.25 15.90
CA GLY A 142 6.62 -26.86 17.10
C GLY A 142 5.96 -28.04 17.80
N SER A 143 5.43 -27.81 19.00
CA SER A 143 4.59 -28.77 19.71
C SER A 143 3.25 -28.97 19.02
N ASN A 144 2.84 -30.23 18.88
CA ASN A 144 1.56 -30.62 18.30
C ASN A 144 0.37 -30.47 19.27
N ASN A 145 0.61 -30.18 20.55
CA ASN A 145 -0.46 -30.11 21.56
C ASN A 145 -0.24 -29.06 22.65
N VAL A 146 0.86 -28.31 22.63
CA VAL A 146 1.09 -27.17 23.51
C VAL A 146 1.21 -25.92 22.66
N PHE A 147 0.33 -24.96 22.93
CA PHE A 147 0.26 -23.72 22.19
C PHE A 147 0.49 -22.54 23.13
N ILE A 148 1.20 -21.52 22.63
CA ILE A 148 1.53 -20.31 23.37
C ILE A 148 0.78 -19.14 22.75
N GLY A 149 0.14 -18.34 23.61
CA GLY A 149 -0.62 -17.15 23.25
C GLY A 149 0.23 -15.89 23.07
N GLY A 150 -0.45 -14.76 22.97
CA GLY A 150 0.15 -13.43 22.79
C GLY A 150 0.50 -13.09 21.34
N GLY A 151 0.62 -11.79 21.06
CA GLY A 151 1.24 -11.29 19.82
C GLY A 151 2.74 -11.62 19.76
N THR A 152 3.37 -11.37 18.61
CA THR A 152 4.81 -11.55 18.41
C THR A 152 5.55 -10.24 18.65
N THR A 153 6.58 -10.28 19.48
CA THR A 153 7.46 -9.15 19.77
C THR A 153 8.89 -9.50 19.36
N ARG A 154 9.58 -8.56 18.74
CA ARG A 154 11.00 -8.66 18.38
C ARG A 154 11.86 -8.14 19.53
N TYR A 155 12.63 -9.03 20.14
CA TYR A 155 13.50 -8.75 21.28
C TYR A 155 14.97 -8.59 20.89
N LEU A 156 15.39 -9.14 19.74
CA LEU A 156 16.72 -8.95 19.16
C LEU A 156 16.61 -8.45 17.70
N PRO A 157 17.63 -7.73 17.18
CA PRO A 157 17.72 -7.43 15.77
C PRO A 157 17.66 -8.68 14.92
N VAL A 158 16.99 -8.58 13.76
CA VAL A 158 16.86 -9.66 12.80
C VAL A 158 17.44 -9.17 11.48
N ASP A 159 18.42 -9.89 10.96
CA ASP A 159 18.94 -9.68 9.62
C ASP A 159 17.93 -10.25 8.61
N ASP A 160 17.36 -9.38 7.77
CA ASP A 160 16.43 -9.82 6.73
C ASP A 160 17.15 -10.66 5.66
N GLU A 161 16.47 -11.70 5.17
CA GLU A 161 17.04 -12.61 4.14
C GLU A 161 17.42 -11.89 2.84
N VAL A 162 16.78 -10.74 2.55
CA VAL A 162 17.20 -9.82 1.48
C VAL A 162 17.76 -8.55 2.13
N PRO A 163 19.10 -8.40 2.15
CA PRO A 163 19.75 -7.25 2.78
C PRO A 163 19.30 -5.93 2.18
N GLN A 164 19.15 -4.90 3.02
CA GLN A 164 18.67 -3.59 2.58
C GLN A 164 19.60 -2.94 1.54
N TRP A 165 20.92 -3.13 1.65
CA TRP A 165 21.88 -2.61 0.68
C TRP A 165 21.66 -3.22 -0.71
N LEU A 166 21.34 -4.51 -0.78
CA LEU A 166 21.12 -5.24 -2.03
C LEU A 166 19.85 -4.76 -2.73
N ARG A 167 18.79 -4.49 -1.96
CA ARG A 167 17.57 -3.84 -2.46
C ARG A 167 17.90 -2.51 -3.14
N VAL A 168 18.63 -1.65 -2.44
CA VAL A 168 19.05 -0.33 -2.96
C VAL A 168 19.89 -0.48 -4.22
N THR A 169 20.83 -1.44 -4.26
CA THR A 169 21.66 -1.69 -5.44
C THR A 169 20.81 -2.11 -6.64
N VAL A 170 19.88 -3.06 -6.47
CA VAL A 170 19.01 -3.51 -7.57
C VAL A 170 18.13 -2.37 -8.06
N ASP A 171 17.52 -1.59 -7.15
CA ASP A 171 16.67 -0.46 -7.53
C ASP A 171 17.46 0.60 -8.33
N VAL A 172 18.69 0.92 -7.92
CA VAL A 172 19.58 1.82 -8.67
C VAL A 172 19.92 1.23 -10.05
N LEU A 173 20.22 -0.07 -10.13
CA LEU A 173 20.49 -0.74 -11.40
C LEU A 173 19.28 -0.75 -12.32
N MET A 174 18.07 -0.91 -11.81
CA MET A 174 16.82 -0.82 -12.59
C MET A 174 16.64 0.57 -13.18
N VAL A 175 16.87 1.62 -12.38
CA VAL A 175 16.84 3.00 -12.86
C VAL A 175 17.88 3.20 -13.97
N VAL A 176 19.13 2.78 -13.76
CA VAL A 176 20.18 2.89 -14.79
C VAL A 176 19.86 2.07 -16.04
N ALA A 177 19.30 0.86 -15.91
CA ALA A 177 18.89 0.00 -17.02
C ALA A 177 17.69 0.57 -17.79
N SER A 178 16.74 1.21 -17.11
CA SER A 178 15.60 1.89 -17.72
C SER A 178 16.02 3.11 -18.56
N MET A 179 17.19 3.69 -18.25
CA MET A 179 17.83 4.71 -19.08
C MET A 179 18.59 4.11 -20.29
N GLY A 180 18.47 2.80 -20.53
CA GLY A 180 19.30 1.96 -21.40
C GLY A 180 19.76 2.60 -22.71
N ARG A 181 21.06 2.45 -23.02
CA ARG A 181 21.77 2.98 -24.22
C ARG A 181 21.51 4.44 -24.60
N SER A 182 20.67 5.20 -23.90
CA SER A 182 20.32 6.58 -24.28
C SER A 182 21.54 7.48 -24.18
N VAL A 183 22.44 7.31 -23.20
CA VAL A 183 23.69 8.11 -23.17
C VAL A 183 24.58 7.81 -24.37
N ALA A 184 24.79 6.54 -24.74
CA ALA A 184 25.68 6.18 -25.86
C ALA A 184 25.05 6.41 -27.24
N SER A 185 23.74 6.22 -27.39
CA SER A 185 22.99 6.43 -28.64
C SER A 185 22.60 7.89 -28.85
N VAL A 186 22.26 8.66 -27.81
CA VAL A 186 22.14 10.14 -27.87
C VAL A 186 23.51 10.79 -28.06
N TYR A 187 24.59 10.21 -27.51
CA TYR A 187 25.95 10.66 -27.84
C TYR A 187 26.30 10.36 -29.31
N ARG A 188 26.02 9.16 -29.83
CA ARG A 188 26.25 8.85 -31.27
C ARG A 188 25.36 9.67 -32.20
N LEU A 189 24.07 9.82 -31.90
CA LEU A 189 23.12 10.67 -32.66
C LEU A 189 23.50 12.16 -32.55
N GLY A 190 23.98 12.61 -31.38
CA GLY A 190 24.44 13.97 -31.17
C GLY A 190 25.75 14.29 -31.91
N VAL A 191 26.65 13.30 -32.04
CA VAL A 191 27.92 13.45 -32.78
C VAL A 191 27.72 13.30 -34.30
N GLN A 192 26.79 12.48 -34.79
CA GLN A 192 26.53 12.31 -36.23
C GLN A 192 25.49 13.28 -36.82
N ALA A 193 24.47 13.71 -36.06
CA ALA A 193 23.40 14.56 -36.56
C ALA A 193 23.51 16.05 -36.16
N GLY A 194 24.57 16.45 -35.45
CA GLY A 194 24.79 17.85 -35.07
C GLY A 194 23.72 18.44 -34.13
N LEU A 195 22.93 17.61 -33.45
CA LEU A 195 21.89 18.06 -32.52
C LEU A 195 22.49 18.38 -31.13
N LYS A 196 23.01 19.61 -30.97
CA LYS A 196 23.44 20.17 -29.67
C LYS A 196 22.31 20.28 -28.62
N ALA A 197 21.04 20.10 -29.02
CA ALA A 197 19.87 20.32 -28.16
C ALA A 197 19.34 19.08 -27.43
N ALA A 198 19.73 17.86 -27.82
CA ALA A 198 19.19 16.62 -27.24
C ALA A 198 19.91 16.17 -25.95
N GLY A 199 21.18 16.54 -25.78
CA GLY A 199 21.97 16.21 -24.59
C GLY A 199 21.42 16.80 -23.28
N PRO A 200 21.07 18.10 -23.22
CA PRO A 200 20.56 18.73 -22.00
C PRO A 200 19.21 18.16 -21.53
N CYS A 201 18.34 17.75 -22.45
CA CYS A 201 17.03 17.18 -22.13
C CYS A 201 17.16 15.79 -21.48
N ALA A 202 17.97 14.90 -22.06
CA ALA A 202 18.21 13.57 -21.51
C ALA A 202 18.90 13.63 -20.13
N LEU A 203 19.84 14.57 -19.95
CA LEU A 203 20.54 14.75 -18.68
C LEU A 203 19.63 15.32 -17.58
N ARG A 204 18.72 16.25 -17.95
CA ARG A 204 17.75 16.84 -17.03
C ARG A 204 16.74 15.80 -16.55
N THR A 205 16.19 15.00 -17.46
CA THR A 205 15.25 13.91 -17.13
C THR A 205 15.92 12.86 -16.22
N GLY A 206 17.16 12.47 -16.52
CA GLY A 206 17.94 11.55 -15.69
C GLY A 206 18.21 12.09 -14.28
N ALA A 207 18.55 13.37 -14.18
CA ALA A 207 18.78 14.03 -12.89
C ALA A 207 17.49 14.12 -12.04
N THR A 208 16.34 14.43 -12.64
CA THR A 208 15.05 14.47 -11.93
C THR A 208 14.59 13.09 -11.45
N ILE A 209 14.80 12.03 -12.23
CA ILE A 209 14.46 10.66 -11.81
C ILE A 209 15.37 10.20 -10.65
N ALA A 210 16.66 10.50 -10.70
CA ALA A 210 17.58 10.19 -9.61
C ALA A 210 17.26 11.00 -8.33
N ALA A 211 16.94 12.28 -8.46
CA ALA A 211 16.61 13.15 -7.33
C ALA A 211 15.29 12.74 -6.65
N SER A 212 14.26 12.39 -7.42
CA SER A 212 12.96 11.94 -6.90
C SER A 212 13.06 10.61 -6.14
N TYR A 213 13.87 9.66 -6.63
CA TYR A 213 14.14 8.40 -5.94
C TYR A 213 14.87 8.61 -4.60
N LEU A 214 15.89 9.47 -4.57
CA LEU A 214 16.64 9.77 -3.33
C LEU A 214 15.79 10.50 -2.29
N ALA A 215 14.92 11.43 -2.72
CA ALA A 215 14.02 12.16 -1.85
C ALA A 215 12.98 11.23 -1.19
N GLY A 216 12.36 10.34 -1.96
CA GLY A 216 11.38 9.37 -1.44
C GLY A 216 11.99 8.43 -0.40
N ARG A 217 13.21 7.94 -0.64
CA ARG A 217 13.84 6.92 0.23
C ARG A 217 14.42 7.49 1.53
N PHE A 218 15.10 8.62 1.48
CA PHE A 218 15.92 9.10 2.60
C PHE A 218 15.34 10.31 3.36
N ILE A 219 14.40 11.04 2.76
CA ILE A 219 13.78 12.22 3.39
C ILE A 219 12.38 11.89 3.89
N ILE A 220 11.58 11.20 3.07
CA ILE A 220 10.16 10.95 3.36
C ILE A 220 9.95 9.67 4.20
N GLY A 221 10.72 8.60 3.93
CA GLY A 221 10.57 7.29 4.60
C GLY A 221 10.68 7.29 6.14
N PRO A 222 11.77 7.84 6.74
CA PRO A 222 11.99 7.76 8.19
C PRO A 222 10.99 8.59 9.03
N ALA A 223 10.34 9.59 8.45
CA ALA A 223 9.35 10.41 9.14
C ALA A 223 8.02 9.66 9.36
N VAL A 224 7.73 8.67 8.52
CA VAL A 224 6.45 7.95 8.49
C VAL A 224 6.49 6.63 9.28
N GLU A 225 7.65 5.96 9.40
CA GLU A 225 7.81 4.74 10.22
C GLU A 225 7.45 4.94 11.70
N ARG A 226 7.59 6.17 12.22
CA ARG A 226 7.16 6.51 13.59
C ARG A 226 5.64 6.51 13.80
N ALA A 227 4.84 6.44 12.72
CA ALA A 227 3.38 6.58 12.79
C ALA A 227 2.59 5.26 12.70
N ILE A 228 3.22 4.12 12.35
CA ILE A 228 2.48 2.91 11.89
C ILE A 228 2.53 1.72 12.89
N GLY A 229 3.12 1.88 14.07
CA GLY A 229 3.39 0.78 15.01
C GLY A 229 2.22 0.06 15.71
N GLY A 230 0.95 0.13 15.27
CA GLY A 230 -0.14 -0.36 16.15
C GLY A 230 -1.54 -0.62 15.57
N PHE A 231 -1.69 -1.30 14.43
CA PHE A 231 -3.01 -1.78 13.99
C PHE A 231 -3.23 -3.27 14.28
N ILE A 232 -3.64 -3.60 15.51
CA ILE A 232 -4.28 -4.88 15.86
C ILE A 232 -5.47 -4.59 16.77
N GLY A 233 -6.70 -4.82 16.28
CA GLY A 233 -7.92 -4.83 17.09
C GLY A 233 -9.04 -3.90 16.59
N ASN A 234 -9.87 -4.35 15.64
CA ASN A 234 -11.20 -3.75 15.49
C ASN A 234 -12.00 -4.06 16.78
N PRO A 235 -12.63 -3.08 17.46
CA PRO A 235 -13.03 -1.75 16.97
C PRO A 235 -12.28 -0.56 17.63
N VAL A 236 -11.11 -0.76 18.25
CA VAL A 236 -10.36 0.32 18.92
C VAL A 236 -8.93 0.36 18.42
N ASP A 237 -8.56 1.47 17.81
CA ASP A 237 -7.18 1.75 17.45
C ASP A 237 -6.37 1.95 18.74
N MET A 238 -5.50 0.98 19.05
CA MET A 238 -4.74 1.00 20.31
C MET A 238 -3.68 2.11 20.36
N THR A 239 -3.38 2.75 19.23
CA THR A 239 -2.36 3.80 19.14
C THR A 239 -2.86 5.15 19.63
N ASN A 240 -4.13 5.46 19.35
CA ASN A 240 -4.76 6.75 19.68
C ASN A 240 -6.04 6.60 20.53
N GLY A 241 -6.48 5.36 20.80
CA GLY A 241 -7.67 5.06 21.60
C GLY A 241 -9.00 5.36 20.90
N ARG A 242 -9.00 5.67 19.60
CA ARG A 242 -10.24 5.99 18.87
C ARG A 242 -11.02 4.73 18.52
N LYS A 243 -12.34 4.85 18.53
CA LYS A 243 -13.25 3.80 18.06
C LYS A 243 -13.34 3.85 16.54
N LEU A 244 -13.17 2.71 15.87
CA LEU A 244 -13.25 2.54 14.43
C LEU A 244 -14.33 1.51 14.06
N LEU A 245 -15.18 1.85 13.09
CA LEU A 245 -16.07 0.90 12.41
C LEU A 245 -15.83 1.02 10.90
N GLY A 246 -15.18 0.00 10.33
CA GLY A 246 -14.61 0.05 8.98
C GLY A 246 -15.46 -0.57 7.87
N ASP A 247 -16.53 -1.31 8.20
CA ASP A 247 -17.22 -2.20 7.25
C ASP A 247 -18.76 -2.17 7.40
N GLU A 248 -19.34 -1.00 7.69
CA GLU A 248 -20.80 -0.84 7.79
C GLU A 248 -21.41 -0.66 6.40
N THR A 249 -21.72 -1.78 5.73
CA THR A 249 -22.38 -1.78 4.42
C THR A 249 -23.89 -1.80 4.58
N ASP A 250 -24.57 -0.75 4.13
CA ASP A 250 -26.02 -0.62 4.23
C ASP A 250 -26.74 -1.37 3.08
N PHE A 251 -26.22 -1.28 1.84
CA PHE A 251 -26.72 -2.05 0.70
C PHE A 251 -25.67 -2.20 -0.42
N VAL A 252 -25.90 -3.17 -1.31
CA VAL A 252 -25.11 -3.36 -2.53
C VAL A 252 -26.06 -3.55 -3.71
N LEU A 253 -25.89 -2.74 -4.76
CA LEU A 253 -26.54 -2.98 -6.04
C LEU A 253 -25.55 -3.67 -6.99
N PRO A 254 -25.84 -4.91 -7.44
CA PRO A 254 -24.95 -5.65 -8.31
C PRO A 254 -24.92 -5.02 -9.71
N GLY A 255 -23.77 -5.14 -10.37
CA GLY A 255 -23.54 -4.63 -11.70
C GLY A 255 -22.10 -4.86 -12.15
N LEU A 256 -21.80 -4.46 -13.38
CA LEU A 256 -20.44 -4.49 -13.93
C LEU A 256 -19.46 -3.59 -13.15
N MET A 257 -20.01 -2.54 -12.53
CA MET A 257 -19.40 -1.76 -11.47
C MET A 257 -20.46 -1.67 -10.35
N PRO A 258 -20.35 -2.50 -9.29
CA PRO A 258 -21.33 -2.49 -8.21
C PRO A 258 -21.40 -1.14 -7.50
N ILE A 259 -22.60 -0.74 -7.07
CA ILE A 259 -22.77 0.37 -6.13
C ILE A 259 -22.78 -0.25 -4.74
N GLU A 260 -21.64 -0.19 -4.07
CA GLU A 260 -21.51 -0.57 -2.66
C GLU A 260 -21.69 0.67 -1.79
N TRP A 261 -22.74 0.66 -0.98
CA TRP A 261 -23.06 1.77 -0.08
C TRP A 261 -22.61 1.44 1.33
N SER A 262 -21.39 1.86 1.67
CA SER A 262 -20.79 1.63 2.96
C SER A 262 -20.44 2.94 3.67
N ARG A 263 -20.30 2.85 5.00
CA ARG A 263 -20.03 3.99 5.88
C ARG A 263 -18.81 3.69 6.74
N PHE A 264 -17.94 4.68 6.88
CA PHE A 264 -16.82 4.62 7.79
C PHE A 264 -17.10 5.49 9.01
N TYR A 265 -16.86 4.95 10.21
CA TYR A 265 -16.94 5.71 11.46
C TYR A 265 -15.61 5.75 12.18
N ALA A 266 -15.23 6.95 12.64
CA ALA A 266 -14.17 7.14 13.60
C ALA A 266 -14.58 8.18 14.66
N SER A 267 -14.39 7.87 15.95
CA SER A 267 -14.85 8.73 17.04
C SER A 267 -14.15 10.09 17.11
N ASP A 268 -12.96 10.21 16.53
CA ASP A 268 -12.15 11.44 16.46
C ASP A 268 -12.31 12.19 15.13
N LEU A 269 -13.14 11.69 14.21
CA LEU A 269 -13.33 12.32 12.92
C LEU A 269 -14.17 13.60 13.06
N THR A 270 -13.52 14.73 12.80
CA THR A 270 -14.14 16.06 12.86
C THR A 270 -14.66 16.53 11.50
N VAL A 271 -14.68 15.67 10.50
CA VAL A 271 -15.26 15.99 9.18
C VAL A 271 -16.77 16.08 9.32
N ASP A 272 -17.35 17.17 8.83
CA ASP A 272 -18.80 17.34 8.73
C ASP A 272 -19.29 16.66 7.45
N SER A 273 -19.57 15.35 7.55
CA SER A 273 -20.13 14.54 6.47
C SER A 273 -21.62 14.80 6.30
N VAL A 274 -22.17 14.39 5.15
CA VAL A 274 -23.63 14.33 4.94
C VAL A 274 -24.38 13.45 5.96
N LEU A 275 -23.68 12.57 6.67
CA LEU A 275 -24.23 11.75 7.76
C LEU A 275 -23.96 12.28 9.17
N GLY A 276 -23.38 13.48 9.29
CA GLY A 276 -23.02 14.06 10.58
C GLY A 276 -21.59 13.74 11.02
N GLN A 277 -21.25 14.15 12.23
CA GLN A 277 -19.88 14.07 12.75
C GLN A 277 -19.49 12.61 13.04
N GLY A 278 -18.23 12.27 12.81
CA GLY A 278 -17.73 10.93 13.07
C GLY A 278 -17.92 9.96 11.89
N TRP A 279 -18.79 10.29 10.94
CA TRP A 279 -19.05 9.50 9.74
C TRP A 279 -18.38 10.10 8.51
N ILE A 280 -18.04 9.26 7.54
CA ILE A 280 -17.70 9.65 6.18
C ILE A 280 -18.09 8.55 5.21
N LEU A 281 -18.50 8.94 4.00
CA LEU A 281 -18.83 8.02 2.92
C LEU A 281 -17.67 7.91 1.92
N PRO A 282 -17.42 6.72 1.32
CA PRO A 282 -16.31 6.53 0.39
C PRO A 282 -16.28 7.46 -0.83
N TRP A 283 -17.42 8.02 -1.20
CA TRP A 283 -17.56 8.96 -2.32
C TRP A 283 -17.37 10.44 -1.91
N GLU A 284 -17.31 10.76 -0.61
CA GLU A 284 -17.02 12.12 -0.12
C GLU A 284 -15.54 12.51 -0.26
N GLN A 285 -14.77 11.69 -0.99
CA GLN A 285 -13.40 12.00 -1.37
C GLN A 285 -13.33 13.25 -2.23
N SER A 286 -12.29 14.06 -1.99
CA SER A 286 -12.09 15.31 -2.72
C SER A 286 -10.61 15.65 -2.88
N LEU A 287 -10.30 16.48 -3.87
CA LEU A 287 -9.01 17.13 -4.03
C LEU A 287 -9.16 18.63 -3.75
N ARG A 288 -8.17 19.25 -3.13
CA ARG A 288 -8.05 20.72 -3.08
C ARG A 288 -6.62 21.12 -3.39
N ARG A 289 -6.41 22.21 -4.11
CA ARG A 289 -5.08 22.67 -4.51
C ARG A 289 -4.78 24.03 -3.89
N SER A 290 -3.61 24.15 -3.25
CA SER A 290 -3.19 25.38 -2.60
C SER A 290 -1.67 25.43 -2.49
N GLY A 291 -1.07 26.57 -2.87
CA GLY A 291 0.33 26.89 -2.55
C GLY A 291 1.37 25.87 -3.06
N GLY A 292 1.12 25.23 -4.20
CA GLY A 292 2.03 24.23 -4.78
C GLY A 292 1.81 22.80 -4.26
N PHE A 293 0.71 22.55 -3.55
CA PHE A 293 0.30 21.23 -3.10
C PHE A 293 -1.12 20.90 -3.57
N VAL A 294 -1.37 19.61 -3.77
CA VAL A 294 -2.70 19.03 -3.94
C VAL A 294 -2.97 18.15 -2.71
N TYR A 295 -4.07 18.41 -2.02
CA TYR A 295 -4.47 17.68 -0.83
C TYR A 295 -5.66 16.79 -1.17
N HIS A 296 -5.48 15.49 -1.02
CA HIS A 296 -6.54 14.50 -1.13
C HIS A 296 -7.19 14.26 0.22
N THR A 297 -8.51 14.37 0.29
CA THR A 297 -9.28 13.85 1.42
C THR A 297 -9.73 12.45 1.05
N ASP A 298 -9.26 11.44 1.78
CA ASP A 298 -9.55 10.03 1.50
C ASP A 298 -10.90 9.57 2.07
N ASN A 299 -11.25 8.29 1.84
CA ASN A 299 -12.48 7.67 2.32
C ASN A 299 -12.53 7.46 3.85
N GLN A 300 -11.51 7.88 4.59
CA GLN A 300 -11.44 7.87 6.05
C GLN A 300 -11.33 9.29 6.62
N GLY A 301 -11.44 10.32 5.75
CA GLY A 301 -11.33 11.73 6.11
C GLY A 301 -9.90 12.21 6.39
N ARG A 302 -8.88 11.39 6.10
CA ARG A 302 -7.47 11.80 6.21
C ARG A 302 -7.13 12.73 5.07
N THR A 303 -6.33 13.75 5.36
CA THR A 303 -5.77 14.63 4.33
C THR A 303 -4.37 14.16 3.94
N VAL A 304 -4.22 13.67 2.72
CA VAL A 304 -2.95 13.24 2.13
C VAL A 304 -2.40 14.35 1.22
N PRO A 305 -1.23 14.95 1.52
CA PRO A 305 -0.62 15.94 0.66
C PRO A 305 0.17 15.30 -0.49
N PHE A 306 0.06 15.90 -1.66
CA PHE A 306 0.86 15.65 -2.85
C PHE A 306 1.49 16.95 -3.31
N ILE A 307 2.66 16.88 -3.94
CA ILE A 307 3.15 18.04 -4.70
C ILE A 307 2.21 18.31 -5.87
N ASP A 308 2.03 19.59 -6.18
CA ASP A 308 1.31 20.01 -7.38
C ASP A 308 2.04 19.55 -8.65
N LEU A 309 1.26 19.27 -9.68
CA LEU A 309 1.74 18.63 -10.91
C LEU A 309 1.56 19.57 -12.10
N GLU A 310 2.52 19.57 -13.02
CA GLU A 310 2.30 20.17 -14.33
C GLU A 310 1.38 19.28 -15.19
N PRO A 311 0.66 19.84 -16.18
CA PRO A 311 -0.17 19.05 -17.07
C PRO A 311 0.62 17.94 -17.77
N GLY A 312 0.15 16.69 -17.66
CA GLY A 312 0.81 15.50 -18.19
C GLY A 312 1.71 14.77 -17.19
N GLU A 313 1.88 15.30 -15.98
CA GLU A 313 2.68 14.66 -14.93
C GLU A 313 1.86 13.72 -14.04
N SER A 314 2.58 12.82 -13.37
CA SER A 314 2.02 11.98 -12.31
C SER A 314 3.05 11.77 -11.20
N ILE A 315 2.55 11.53 -10.00
CA ILE A 315 3.37 11.18 -8.84
C ILE A 315 2.76 9.98 -8.12
N TYR A 316 3.59 9.01 -7.77
CA TYR A 316 3.20 7.86 -6.97
C TYR A 316 3.48 8.11 -5.49
N ASN A 317 2.47 7.90 -4.65
CA ASN A 317 2.64 7.83 -3.22
C ASN A 317 2.70 6.35 -2.81
N ALA A 318 3.91 5.86 -2.50
CA ALA A 318 4.14 4.46 -2.14
C ALA A 318 3.46 4.04 -0.83
N HIS A 319 3.18 4.98 0.08
CA HIS A 319 2.51 4.70 1.34
C HIS A 319 1.01 4.49 1.14
N GLU A 320 0.38 5.40 0.39
CA GLU A 320 -1.04 5.30 0.06
C GLU A 320 -1.32 4.34 -1.11
N ARG A 321 -0.26 3.84 -1.76
CA ARG A 321 -0.33 2.95 -2.93
C ARG A 321 -1.23 3.52 -4.03
N ILE A 322 -1.10 4.82 -4.27
CA ILE A 322 -1.94 5.57 -5.21
C ILE A 322 -1.09 6.56 -6.01
N HIS A 323 -1.42 6.72 -7.28
CA HIS A 323 -0.89 7.76 -8.14
C HIS A 323 -1.82 8.96 -8.11
N LEU A 324 -1.28 10.17 -7.97
CA LEU A 324 -1.94 11.38 -8.41
C LEU A 324 -1.47 11.67 -9.83
N VAL A 325 -2.42 11.90 -10.73
CA VAL A 325 -2.16 12.16 -12.15
C VAL A 325 -2.85 13.46 -12.53
N ARG A 326 -2.12 14.34 -13.22
CA ARG A 326 -2.70 15.50 -13.90
C ARG A 326 -2.63 15.26 -15.40
N THR A 327 -3.79 15.14 -16.05
CA THR A 327 -3.85 14.92 -17.49
C THR A 327 -3.28 16.13 -18.25
N ALA A 328 -2.94 15.94 -19.52
CA ALA A 328 -2.50 17.05 -20.38
C ALA A 328 -3.58 18.14 -20.53
N GLY A 329 -4.86 17.77 -20.40
CA GLY A 329 -5.99 18.71 -20.35
C GLY A 329 -6.15 19.42 -19.00
N GLY A 330 -5.27 19.17 -18.02
CA GLY A 330 -5.27 19.85 -16.72
C GLY A 330 -6.19 19.21 -15.66
N HIS A 331 -6.88 18.12 -15.98
CA HIS A 331 -7.74 17.41 -15.04
C HIS A 331 -6.94 16.50 -14.10
N TYR A 332 -7.44 16.32 -12.88
CA TYR A 332 -6.86 15.45 -11.88
C TYR A 332 -7.61 14.14 -11.75
N LEU A 333 -6.84 13.07 -11.56
CA LEU A 333 -7.34 11.76 -11.17
C LEU A 333 -6.37 11.09 -10.20
N LEU A 334 -6.91 10.18 -9.38
CA LEU A 334 -6.13 9.23 -8.61
C LEU A 334 -6.22 7.85 -9.26
N GLN A 335 -5.12 7.11 -9.30
CA GLN A 335 -5.08 5.74 -9.79
C GLN A 335 -4.48 4.83 -8.71
N THR A 336 -5.25 3.83 -8.30
CA THR A 336 -4.82 2.77 -7.39
C THR A 336 -4.07 1.66 -8.14
N LEU A 337 -3.34 0.82 -7.40
CA LEU A 337 -2.56 -0.28 -8.00
C LEU A 337 -3.42 -1.37 -8.68
N ASP A 338 -4.66 -1.54 -8.25
CA ASP A 338 -5.66 -2.43 -8.87
C ASP A 338 -6.31 -1.82 -10.12
N ASN A 339 -5.81 -0.66 -10.58
CA ASN A 339 -6.34 0.09 -11.72
C ASN A 339 -7.79 0.54 -11.50
N THR A 340 -8.11 0.97 -10.29
CA THR A 340 -9.29 1.78 -10.01
C THR A 340 -8.93 3.26 -10.09
N PHE A 341 -9.67 4.02 -10.90
CA PHE A 341 -9.44 5.42 -11.24
C PHE A 341 -10.52 6.31 -10.61
N PHE A 342 -10.10 7.31 -9.84
CA PHE A 342 -10.94 8.32 -9.23
C PHE A 342 -10.72 9.63 -9.97
N TYR A 343 -11.72 10.12 -10.69
CA TYR A 343 -11.61 11.32 -11.51
C TYR A 343 -12.29 12.51 -10.82
N PHE A 344 -11.55 13.61 -10.65
CA PHE A 344 -11.98 14.83 -9.94
C PHE A 344 -12.18 16.02 -10.87
N GLY A 345 -11.80 15.92 -12.14
CA GLY A 345 -11.90 17.02 -13.09
C GLY A 345 -10.84 18.11 -12.83
N GLU A 346 -11.19 19.36 -13.09
CA GLU A 346 -10.28 20.49 -12.84
C GLU A 346 -10.22 20.82 -11.35
N VAL A 347 -9.02 21.08 -10.83
CA VAL A 347 -8.82 21.47 -9.42
C VAL A 347 -8.17 22.86 -9.38
N PRO A 348 -8.98 23.92 -9.15
CA PRO A 348 -8.48 25.29 -9.06
C PRO A 348 -7.47 25.47 -7.92
N ASN A 349 -6.48 26.34 -8.10
CA ASN A 349 -5.48 26.66 -7.08
C ASN A 349 -5.95 27.78 -6.16
N ASP A 350 -7.12 27.61 -5.56
CA ASP A 350 -7.77 28.57 -4.67
C ASP A 350 -8.24 27.93 -3.36
N ASN A 351 -7.76 26.70 -3.08
CA ASN A 351 -8.13 25.88 -1.93
C ASN A 351 -9.60 25.41 -1.92
N THR A 352 -10.35 25.58 -3.01
CA THR A 352 -11.70 25.00 -3.18
C THR A 352 -11.62 23.48 -3.30
N ARG A 353 -12.60 22.78 -2.73
CA ARG A 353 -12.71 21.32 -2.84
C ARG A 353 -13.34 20.95 -4.19
N ALA A 354 -12.63 20.13 -4.96
CA ALA A 354 -13.13 19.44 -6.13
C ALA A 354 -13.62 18.03 -5.71
N PRO A 355 -14.92 17.73 -5.86
CA PRO A 355 -15.48 16.43 -5.47
C PRO A 355 -15.12 15.32 -6.48
N LEU A 356 -15.29 14.07 -6.07
CA LEU A 356 -15.19 12.92 -6.96
C LEU A 356 -16.31 12.96 -8.01
N LEU A 357 -15.96 12.92 -9.30
CA LEU A 357 -16.92 12.97 -10.41
C LEU A 357 -17.16 11.61 -11.06
N ARG A 358 -16.15 10.73 -11.04
CA ARG A 358 -16.25 9.39 -11.61
C ARG A 358 -15.30 8.43 -10.94
N LEU A 359 -15.76 7.20 -10.71
CA LEU A 359 -14.96 6.06 -10.28
C LEU A 359 -14.97 5.03 -11.40
N GLU A 360 -13.82 4.52 -11.83
CA GLU A 360 -13.75 3.60 -12.96
C GLU A 360 -12.79 2.45 -12.66
N ASN A 361 -13.12 1.24 -13.09
CA ASN A 361 -12.24 0.08 -12.94
C ASN A 361 -11.41 -0.18 -14.20
N ALA A 362 -10.51 -1.16 -14.11
CA ALA A 362 -9.61 -1.55 -15.20
C ALA A 362 -10.32 -1.99 -16.50
N LEU A 363 -11.60 -2.37 -16.41
CA LEU A 363 -12.42 -2.84 -17.55
C LEU A 363 -13.23 -1.71 -18.19
N GLY A 364 -13.12 -0.48 -17.69
CA GLY A 364 -13.85 0.68 -18.20
C GLY A 364 -15.29 0.79 -17.68
N HIS A 365 -15.69 -0.05 -16.73
CA HIS A 365 -16.97 0.14 -16.03
C HIS A 365 -16.81 1.22 -14.98
N TYR A 366 -17.83 2.06 -14.80
CA TYR A 366 -17.69 3.27 -14.00
C TYR A 366 -18.92 3.53 -13.11
N LEU A 367 -18.72 4.32 -12.06
CA LEU A 367 -19.78 5.06 -11.37
C LEU A 367 -19.59 6.53 -11.71
N HIS A 368 -20.67 7.20 -12.12
CA HIS A 368 -20.68 8.63 -12.34
C HIS A 368 -21.42 9.32 -11.19
N PHE A 369 -20.80 10.36 -10.63
CA PHE A 369 -21.28 11.11 -9.48
C PHE A 369 -21.76 12.49 -9.94
N THR A 370 -23.07 12.65 -10.03
CA THR A 370 -23.68 13.91 -10.46
C THR A 370 -23.98 14.77 -9.24
N HIS A 371 -23.39 15.96 -9.23
CA HIS A 371 -23.57 16.92 -8.15
C HIS A 371 -24.58 18.01 -8.54
N SER A 372 -25.34 18.49 -7.57
CA SER A 372 -26.24 19.63 -7.71
C SER A 372 -25.47 20.95 -7.76
N ALA A 373 -26.16 22.05 -8.08
CA ALA A 373 -25.54 23.38 -8.24
C ALA A 373 -24.89 23.93 -6.96
N ASP A 374 -25.36 23.47 -5.79
CA ASP A 374 -24.80 23.74 -4.47
C ASP A 374 -23.66 22.77 -4.07
N GLY A 375 -23.25 21.89 -4.97
CA GLY A 375 -22.08 21.01 -4.80
C GLY A 375 -22.36 19.73 -4.01
N ARG A 376 -23.63 19.38 -3.74
CA ARG A 376 -24.00 18.13 -3.06
C ARG A 376 -24.15 17.00 -4.06
N LEU A 377 -23.83 15.77 -3.66
CA LEU A 377 -24.07 14.60 -4.52
C LEU A 377 -25.58 14.36 -4.64
N ALA A 378 -26.11 14.41 -5.86
CA ALA A 378 -27.53 14.18 -6.14
C ALA A 378 -27.78 12.75 -6.66
N ASP A 379 -26.90 12.25 -7.54
CA ASP A 379 -27.08 10.95 -8.18
C ASP A 379 -25.77 10.18 -8.33
N VAL A 380 -25.86 8.86 -8.21
CA VAL A 380 -24.80 7.92 -8.62
C VAL A 380 -25.36 7.00 -9.69
N THR A 381 -24.72 6.99 -10.86
CA THR A 381 -25.16 6.19 -12.01
C THR A 381 -24.09 5.17 -12.39
N ALA A 382 -24.52 3.94 -12.65
CA ALA A 382 -23.67 2.85 -13.13
C ALA A 382 -24.13 2.37 -14.53
N PRO A 383 -23.23 1.74 -15.32
CA PRO A 383 -23.58 1.05 -16.57
C PRO A 383 -24.76 0.10 -16.40
N GLY A 384 -25.61 0.01 -17.42
CA GLY A 384 -26.82 -0.82 -17.39
C GLY A 384 -28.06 -0.10 -16.86
N GLY A 385 -28.03 1.23 -16.75
CA GLY A 385 -29.19 2.05 -16.39
C GLY A 385 -29.53 2.02 -14.89
N VAL A 386 -28.61 1.56 -14.05
CA VAL A 386 -28.77 1.60 -12.59
C VAL A 386 -28.41 3.01 -12.12
N ARG A 387 -29.36 3.66 -11.46
CA ARG A 387 -29.18 4.99 -10.86
C ARG A 387 -29.68 4.95 -9.43
N VAL A 388 -28.97 5.60 -8.52
CA VAL A 388 -29.46 5.92 -7.19
C VAL A 388 -29.51 7.42 -7.01
N HIS A 389 -30.57 7.91 -6.37
CA HIS A 389 -30.82 9.31 -6.10
C HIS A 389 -30.83 9.56 -4.59
N LEU A 390 -30.15 10.62 -4.16
CA LEU A 390 -29.93 10.97 -2.76
C LEU A 390 -30.87 12.11 -2.35
N HIS A 391 -31.55 11.95 -1.21
CA HIS A 391 -32.48 12.94 -0.66
C HIS A 391 -31.91 13.57 0.62
N TYR A 392 -32.04 14.90 0.76
CA TYR A 392 -31.48 15.67 1.88
C TYR A 392 -32.57 16.52 2.55
N ASP A 393 -33.58 15.88 3.11
CA ASP A 393 -34.75 16.58 3.69
C ASP A 393 -34.57 16.96 5.18
N ASN A 394 -33.36 16.81 5.73
CA ASN A 394 -33.06 17.19 7.11
C ASN A 394 -32.76 18.71 7.21
N PRO A 395 -33.20 19.42 8.27
CA PRO A 395 -32.96 20.87 8.43
C PRO A 395 -31.48 21.28 8.46
N LEU A 396 -30.58 20.39 8.89
CA LEU A 396 -29.13 20.56 8.88
C LEU A 396 -28.50 20.07 7.57
N GLY A 397 -29.32 19.72 6.58
CA GLY A 397 -28.89 19.24 5.28
C GLY A 397 -28.32 17.82 5.27
N ARG A 398 -28.64 16.98 6.26
CA ARG A 398 -28.18 15.58 6.27
C ARG A 398 -28.90 14.72 5.22
N LEU A 399 -28.22 13.68 4.74
CA LEU A 399 -28.77 12.67 3.83
C LEU A 399 -29.86 11.88 4.56
N THR A 400 -31.11 11.91 4.09
CA THR A 400 -32.23 11.22 4.76
C THR A 400 -32.51 9.86 4.15
N ASP A 401 -32.37 9.71 2.84
CA ASP A 401 -32.65 8.46 2.16
C ASP A 401 -31.99 8.37 0.79
N VAL A 402 -31.75 7.14 0.36
CA VAL A 402 -31.23 6.82 -0.97
C VAL A 402 -32.23 5.93 -1.68
N LYS A 403 -32.63 6.32 -2.89
CA LYS A 403 -33.62 5.60 -3.69
C LYS A 403 -33.02 5.09 -4.97
N ARG A 404 -33.39 3.88 -5.38
CA ARG A 404 -33.11 3.36 -6.71
C ARG A 404 -34.08 3.98 -7.72
N VAL A 405 -33.53 4.52 -8.80
CA VAL A 405 -34.27 5.09 -9.93
C VAL A 405 -34.12 4.17 -11.14
N VAL A 406 -35.24 3.85 -11.79
CA VAL A 406 -35.29 3.09 -13.05
C VAL A 406 -36.24 3.85 -13.99
N ALA A 407 -35.78 4.14 -15.21
CA ALA A 407 -36.56 4.92 -16.20
C ALA A 407 -37.15 6.22 -15.60
N ASP A 408 -36.30 6.99 -14.90
CA ASP A 408 -36.63 8.27 -14.24
C ASP A 408 -37.75 8.22 -13.19
N SER A 409 -38.11 7.02 -12.73
CA SER A 409 -39.06 6.80 -11.63
C SER A 409 -38.34 6.19 -10.43
N ALA A 410 -38.61 6.70 -9.23
CA ALA A 410 -38.13 6.10 -7.99
C ALA A 410 -38.89 4.79 -7.74
N VAL A 411 -38.18 3.66 -7.74
CA VAL A 411 -38.79 2.32 -7.66
C VAL A 411 -38.67 1.74 -6.26
N GLU A 412 -37.61 2.08 -5.53
CA GLU A 412 -37.28 1.44 -4.24
C GLU A 412 -36.49 2.41 -3.36
N THR A 413 -36.76 2.40 -2.04
CA THR A 413 -35.89 3.06 -1.05
C THR A 413 -34.91 2.03 -0.51
N LEU A 414 -33.61 2.27 -0.70
CA LEU A 414 -32.54 1.32 -0.36
C LEU A 414 -32.09 1.48 1.10
N VAL A 415 -32.04 2.71 1.59
CA VAL A 415 -31.68 3.02 2.98
C VAL A 415 -32.37 4.31 3.43
N ARG A 416 -32.61 4.43 4.74
CA ARG A 416 -33.08 5.65 5.41
C ARG A 416 -32.23 5.94 6.64
N TYR A 417 -31.86 7.20 6.82
CA TYR A 417 -31.19 7.70 8.00
C TYR A 417 -32.13 8.62 8.79
N ARG A 418 -32.02 8.56 10.11
CA ARG A 418 -32.73 9.42 11.04
C ARG A 418 -31.70 10.02 11.97
N TYR A 419 -31.94 11.27 12.34
CA TYR A 419 -31.02 12.06 13.13
C TYR A 419 -31.74 12.60 14.34
N ASP A 420 -31.00 12.81 15.42
CA ASP A 420 -31.45 13.62 16.54
C ASP A 420 -31.49 15.12 16.18
N ASP A 421 -31.87 15.96 17.16
CA ASP A 421 -31.95 17.42 16.99
C ASP A 421 -30.59 18.07 16.69
N ASN A 422 -29.48 17.37 16.95
CA ASN A 422 -28.12 17.83 16.67
C ASN A 422 -27.58 17.31 15.33
N GLY A 423 -28.38 16.54 14.58
CA GLY A 423 -27.98 15.98 13.29
C GLY A 423 -27.03 14.78 13.39
N GLN A 424 -27.14 14.01 14.49
CA GLN A 424 -26.35 12.80 14.76
C GLN A 424 -27.18 11.51 14.65
#